data_AF-A0A5F1YCP4-F1
#
_entry.id   AF-A0A5F1YCP4-F1
#
_cell.length_a   1.000
_cell.length_b   1.000
_cell.length_c   1.000
_cell.angle_alpha   90.00
_cell.angle_beta   90.00
_cell.angle_gamma   90.00
#
_symmetry.space_group_name_H-M   'P 1'
#
loop_
_entity.id
_entity.type
_entity.pdbx_description
1 polymer ?
#
loop_
_entity_poly.entity_id
_entity_poly.type
_entity_poly.pdbx_seq_one_letter_code
_entity_poly.pdbx_strand_id
1 'polypeptide(L)'
;MKSRFSNRGRAYLLLLVSVWSSEIPSQEVNRAAATYRGSISFSEPRISDIKESLNDNSPDFPATWKLFFQELKGNYAVFYDWNGENVYYKYRINKFDRSRLKQVKKLAEGAAYEIRGKWEGIFLFSNSVVPSYKKASETSLKDKREKNSIPVYELEEFKELALDEILY
;
A
#
# COMPACT_ATOMS: atom_id res chain seq x y z
N MET A 1 -59.32 63.59 17.53
CA MET A 1 -59.72 62.22 17.94
C MET A 1 -59.83 61.34 16.69
N LYS A 2 -59.07 60.23 16.65
CA LYS A 2 -59.21 59.00 15.80
C LYS A 2 -59.14 59.17 14.26
N SER A 3 -57.96 58.97 13.64
CA SER A 3 -57.31 57.72 13.18
C SER A 3 -57.80 57.18 11.82
N ARG A 4 -56.87 56.97 10.88
CA ARG A 4 -56.48 55.63 10.37
C ARG A 4 -55.43 55.71 9.25
N PHE A 5 -54.42 54.86 9.41
CA PHE A 5 -53.35 54.49 8.49
C PHE A 5 -53.88 53.89 7.18
N SER A 6 -53.12 54.02 6.09
CA SER A 6 -52.56 52.88 5.35
C SER A 6 -52.07 53.32 3.96
N ASN A 7 -50.77 53.21 3.70
CA ASN A 7 -50.36 52.42 2.54
C ASN A 7 -48.92 51.91 2.68
N ARG A 8 -48.82 50.59 2.53
CA ARG A 8 -47.63 49.77 2.71
C ARG A 8 -46.74 49.90 1.47
N GLY A 9 -45.62 50.60 1.60
CA GLY A 9 -44.50 50.45 0.67
C GLY A 9 -43.81 49.11 0.92
N ARG A 10 -43.96 48.16 0.00
CA ARG A 10 -43.21 46.90 0.02
C ARG A 10 -41.75 47.19 -0.32
N ALA A 11 -40.87 47.17 0.67
CA ALA A 11 -39.43 47.09 0.45
C ALA A 11 -39.08 45.64 0.09
N TYR A 12 -38.68 45.41 -1.16
CA TYR A 12 -38.09 44.14 -1.58
C TYR A 12 -36.63 44.12 -1.11
N LEU A 13 -36.35 43.28 -0.12
CA LEU A 13 -35.00 42.98 0.34
C LEU A 13 -34.37 41.99 -0.66
N LEU A 14 -33.47 42.48 -1.53
CA LEU A 14 -32.67 41.63 -2.40
C LEU A 14 -31.52 41.01 -1.59
N LEU A 15 -31.61 39.71 -1.36
CA LEU A 15 -30.60 38.92 -0.66
C LEU A 15 -29.59 38.39 -1.69
N LEU A 16 -28.45 39.08 -1.81
CA LEU A 16 -27.32 38.65 -2.64
C LEU A 16 -26.60 37.48 -1.96
N VAL A 17 -26.87 36.26 -2.42
CA VAL A 17 -26.08 35.08 -2.05
C VAL A 17 -24.81 35.08 -2.89
N SER A 18 -23.68 35.44 -2.28
CA SER A 18 -22.37 35.25 -2.91
C SER A 18 -21.96 33.78 -2.77
N VAL A 19 -21.95 33.05 -3.89
CA VAL A 19 -21.38 31.71 -3.97
C VAL A 19 -19.87 31.88 -4.10
N TRP A 20 -19.16 31.71 -2.99
CA TRP A 20 -17.70 31.57 -3.00
C TRP A 20 -17.40 30.18 -3.56
N SER A 21 -17.04 30.13 -4.84
CA SER A 21 -16.52 28.89 -5.44
C SER A 21 -15.11 28.69 -4.91
N SER A 22 -14.98 27.92 -3.85
CA SER A 22 -13.69 27.36 -3.45
C SER A 22 -13.22 26.44 -4.57
N GLU A 23 -12.25 26.90 -5.36
CA GLU A 23 -11.48 26.06 -6.26
C GLU A 23 -10.76 25.00 -5.41
N ILE A 24 -11.30 23.79 -5.38
CA ILE A 24 -10.60 22.65 -4.81
C ILE A 24 -9.35 22.43 -5.68
N PRO A 25 -8.13 22.43 -5.11
CA PRO A 25 -6.92 22.27 -5.90
C PRO A 25 -6.96 20.92 -6.65
N SER A 26 -7.01 21.01 -7.97
CA SER A 26 -7.02 19.88 -8.93
C SER A 26 -5.82 18.93 -8.77
N GLN A 27 -4.83 19.29 -7.96
CA GLN A 27 -3.65 18.46 -7.67
C GLN A 27 -3.98 17.18 -6.91
N GLU A 28 -5.07 17.15 -6.12
CA GLU A 28 -5.49 15.99 -5.35
C GLU A 28 -6.21 14.94 -6.22
N VAL A 29 -7.03 15.41 -7.18
CA VAL A 29 -7.72 14.55 -8.16
C VAL A 29 -6.72 13.88 -9.10
N ASN A 30 -5.63 14.58 -9.46
CA ASN A 30 -4.57 14.01 -10.29
C ASN A 30 -3.68 12.98 -9.54
N ARG A 31 -3.59 13.03 -8.21
CA ARG A 31 -2.93 11.97 -7.43
C ARG A 31 -3.74 10.68 -7.43
N ALA A 32 -5.06 10.77 -7.25
CA ALA A 32 -5.95 9.61 -7.26
C ALA A 32 -6.08 8.97 -8.66
N ALA A 33 -5.99 9.77 -9.73
CA ALA A 33 -6.01 9.29 -11.11
C ALA A 33 -4.65 8.74 -11.60
N ALA A 34 -3.55 9.06 -10.91
CA ALA A 34 -2.23 8.50 -11.20
C ALA A 34 -1.99 7.12 -10.56
N THR A 35 -2.88 6.64 -9.68
CA THR A 35 -2.74 5.39 -8.91
C THR A 35 -2.87 4.11 -9.75
N TYR A 36 -3.17 4.18 -11.05
CA TYR A 36 -3.29 3.02 -11.95
C TYR A 36 -2.09 2.82 -12.90
N ARG A 37 -0.88 3.27 -12.53
CA ARG A 37 0.27 3.34 -13.47
C ARG A 37 1.25 2.16 -13.51
N GLY A 38 0.91 1.03 -12.93
CA GLY A 38 1.65 -0.23 -13.15
C GLY A 38 0.75 -1.42 -12.87
N SER A 39 0.33 -2.15 -13.90
CA SER A 39 -0.51 -3.34 -13.68
C SER A 39 0.39 -4.56 -13.52
N ILE A 40 0.41 -5.11 -12.31
CA ILE A 40 0.84 -6.51 -12.12
C ILE A 40 -0.19 -7.38 -12.83
N SER A 41 0.25 -8.29 -13.70
CA SER A 41 -0.67 -9.18 -14.42
C SER A 41 -1.52 -10.00 -13.46
N PHE A 42 -2.77 -10.31 -13.86
CA PHE A 42 -3.59 -11.29 -13.16
C PHE A 42 -3.00 -12.70 -13.18
N SER A 43 -2.11 -12.99 -14.13
CA SER A 43 -1.37 -14.26 -14.20
C SER A 43 -0.23 -14.36 -13.19
N GLU A 44 0.14 -13.26 -12.52
CA GLU A 44 1.21 -13.27 -11.52
C GLU A 44 0.76 -14.06 -10.28
N PRO A 45 1.55 -15.05 -9.82
CA PRO A 45 1.19 -15.88 -8.66
C PRO A 45 0.90 -15.03 -7.42
N ARG A 46 -0.19 -15.36 -6.71
CA ARG A 46 -0.52 -14.75 -5.42
C ARG A 46 0.36 -15.34 -4.32
N ILE A 47 0.47 -14.62 -3.20
CA ILE A 47 1.23 -15.11 -2.05
C ILE A 47 0.63 -16.43 -1.55
N SER A 48 -0.69 -16.57 -1.58
CA SER A 48 -1.39 -17.82 -1.28
C SER A 48 -0.98 -18.97 -2.20
N ASP A 49 -0.88 -18.70 -3.50
CA ASP A 49 -0.54 -19.71 -4.52
C ASP A 49 0.92 -20.17 -4.31
N ILE A 50 1.80 -19.22 -4.03
CA ILE A 50 3.21 -19.51 -3.71
C ILE A 50 3.30 -20.35 -2.45
N LYS A 51 2.61 -19.98 -1.36
CA LYS A 51 2.55 -20.77 -0.12
C LYS A 51 2.08 -22.20 -0.40
N GLU A 52 1.02 -22.39 -1.18
CA GLU A 52 0.50 -23.71 -1.54
C GLU A 52 1.51 -24.53 -2.35
N SER A 53 2.25 -23.89 -3.24
CA SER A 53 3.26 -24.54 -4.09
C SER A 53 4.52 -25.02 -3.33
N LEU A 54 4.85 -24.41 -2.18
CA LEU A 54 6.07 -24.71 -1.42
C LEU A 54 6.09 -26.16 -0.96
N ASN A 55 7.06 -26.97 -1.36
CA ASN A 55 7.16 -28.38 -0.97
C ASN A 55 8.61 -28.75 -0.62
N ASP A 56 8.87 -29.99 -0.21
CA ASP A 56 10.21 -30.39 0.24
C ASP A 56 11.30 -30.21 -0.84
N ASN A 57 10.93 -30.24 -2.13
CA ASN A 57 11.86 -30.00 -3.25
C ASN A 57 12.02 -28.52 -3.61
N SER A 58 11.07 -27.67 -3.22
CA SER A 58 11.09 -26.22 -3.41
C SER A 58 10.54 -25.53 -2.17
N PRO A 59 11.29 -25.58 -1.04
CA PRO A 59 10.77 -25.15 0.24
C PRO A 59 10.80 -23.64 0.41
N ASP A 60 11.50 -22.92 -0.47
CA ASP A 60 11.81 -21.51 -0.29
C ASP A 60 10.89 -20.59 -1.09
N PHE A 61 10.58 -19.46 -0.49
CA PHE A 61 9.87 -18.39 -1.17
C PHE A 61 10.76 -17.78 -2.28
N PRO A 62 10.16 -17.23 -3.35
CA PRO A 62 10.94 -16.59 -4.41
C PRO A 62 11.69 -15.36 -3.87
N ALA A 63 12.89 -15.14 -4.39
CA ALA A 63 13.71 -13.98 -4.03
C ALA A 63 13.17 -12.66 -4.63
N THR A 64 12.37 -12.76 -5.69
CA THR A 64 11.79 -11.62 -6.40
C THR A 64 10.27 -11.73 -6.40
N TRP A 65 9.62 -10.60 -6.14
CA TRP A 65 8.17 -10.47 -6.11
C TRP A 65 7.73 -9.29 -6.96
N LYS A 66 6.56 -9.38 -7.59
CA LYS A 66 5.85 -8.21 -8.09
C LYS A 66 4.70 -7.89 -7.17
N LEU A 67 4.75 -6.75 -6.49
CA LEU A 67 3.79 -6.35 -5.47
C LEU A 67 3.48 -4.86 -5.54
N PHE A 68 2.33 -4.47 -5.02
CA PHE A 68 1.97 -3.09 -4.80
C PHE A 68 2.56 -2.59 -3.49
N PHE A 69 3.02 -1.34 -3.47
CA PHE A 69 3.50 -0.74 -2.22
C PHE A 69 2.33 -0.24 -1.36
N GLN A 70 2.30 -0.61 -0.09
CA GLN A 70 1.30 -0.14 0.87
C GLN A 70 1.82 1.05 1.68
N GLU A 71 2.79 0.82 2.55
CA GLU A 71 3.25 1.83 3.50
C GLU A 71 4.66 1.52 4.05
N LEU A 72 5.27 2.52 4.71
CA LEU A 72 6.43 2.30 5.56
C LEU A 72 5.97 2.08 7.01
N LYS A 73 6.20 0.88 7.53
CA LYS A 73 5.81 0.49 8.90
C LYS A 73 7.03 0.13 9.74
N GLY A 74 7.42 1.04 10.64
CA GLY A 74 8.58 0.85 11.49
C GLY A 74 9.87 0.72 10.66
N ASN A 75 10.50 -0.45 10.67
CA ASN A 75 11.73 -0.75 9.92
C ASN A 75 11.47 -1.43 8.57
N TYR A 76 10.21 -1.57 8.19
CA TYR A 76 9.78 -2.32 7.02
C TYR A 76 9.09 -1.42 6.00
N ALA A 77 9.29 -1.73 4.73
CA ALA A 77 8.40 -1.35 3.64
C ALA A 77 7.43 -2.51 3.43
N VAL A 78 6.13 -2.23 3.53
CA VAL A 78 5.07 -3.23 3.42
C VAL A 78 4.54 -3.19 2.01
N PHE A 79 4.49 -4.34 1.38
CA PHE A 79 3.95 -4.55 0.04
C PHE A 79 2.84 -5.58 0.10
N TYR A 80 1.96 -5.57 -0.89
CA TYR A 80 0.83 -6.48 -0.96
C TYR A 80 0.59 -7.00 -2.38
N ASP A 81 0.05 -8.20 -2.49
CA ASP A 81 -0.41 -8.75 -3.76
C ASP A 81 -1.82 -8.27 -4.09
N TRP A 82 -2.34 -8.67 -5.24
CA TRP A 82 -3.71 -8.35 -5.66
C TRP A 82 -4.81 -8.84 -4.69
N ASN A 83 -4.55 -9.87 -3.90
CA ASN A 83 -5.49 -10.39 -2.91
C ASN A 83 -5.39 -9.64 -1.57
N GLY A 84 -4.44 -8.70 -1.44
CA GLY A 84 -4.18 -7.96 -0.22
C GLY A 84 -3.36 -8.74 0.80
N GLU A 85 -2.74 -9.86 0.42
CA GLU A 85 -1.78 -10.54 1.29
C GLU A 85 -0.47 -9.76 1.31
N ASN A 86 0.16 -9.64 2.48
CA ASN A 86 1.31 -8.77 2.67
C ASN A 86 2.65 -9.52 2.61
N VAL A 87 3.69 -8.80 2.20
CA VAL A 87 5.11 -9.16 2.33
C VAL A 87 5.87 -7.98 2.92
N TYR A 88 6.75 -8.27 3.88
CA TYR A 88 7.49 -7.24 4.60
C TYR A 88 8.94 -7.21 4.15
N TYR A 89 9.41 -6.03 3.74
CA TYR A 89 10.79 -5.81 3.34
C TYR A 89 11.48 -4.89 4.34
N LYS A 90 12.38 -5.45 5.14
CA LYS A 90 13.20 -4.73 6.09
C LYS A 90 14.22 -3.89 5.33
N TYR A 91 14.12 -2.58 5.46
CA TYR A 91 15.02 -1.64 4.77
C TYR A 91 16.03 -0.95 5.71
N ARG A 92 15.86 -1.13 7.03
CA ARG A 92 16.77 -0.57 8.03
C ARG A 92 16.83 -1.46 9.26
N ILE A 93 17.95 -1.44 9.98
CA ILE A 93 18.11 -2.23 11.21
C ILE A 93 17.33 -1.60 12.37
N ASN A 94 17.36 -0.27 12.46
CA ASN A 94 16.70 0.49 13.51
C ASN A 94 16.34 1.91 13.05
N LYS A 95 15.69 2.70 13.91
CA LYS A 95 15.23 4.06 13.58
C LYS A 95 16.33 5.05 13.20
N PHE A 96 17.57 4.79 13.60
CA PHE A 96 18.74 5.65 13.34
C PHE A 96 19.47 5.26 12.05
N ASP A 97 19.25 4.06 11.55
CA ASP A 97 19.78 3.62 10.27
C ASP A 97 19.04 4.33 9.12
N ARG A 98 19.78 5.13 8.37
CA ARG A 98 19.30 5.94 7.24
C ARG A 98 19.79 5.43 5.89
N SER A 99 20.49 4.30 5.85
CA SER A 99 21.16 3.77 4.65
C SER A 99 20.24 3.71 3.43
N ARG A 100 19.06 3.09 3.58
CA ARG A 100 18.07 2.94 2.51
C ARG A 100 16.87 3.89 2.63
N LEU A 101 16.88 4.81 3.61
CA LEU A 101 15.74 5.70 3.86
C LEU A 101 15.42 6.60 2.65
N LYS A 102 16.45 7.12 1.97
CA LYS A 102 16.26 7.92 0.75
C LYS A 102 15.67 7.10 -0.40
N GLN A 103 15.97 5.80 -0.45
CA GLN A 103 15.46 4.89 -1.47
C GLN A 103 13.97 4.65 -1.26
N VAL A 104 13.59 4.11 -0.08
CA VAL A 104 12.20 3.75 0.21
C VAL A 104 11.24 4.93 0.26
N LYS A 105 11.73 6.15 0.50
CA LYS A 105 10.91 7.38 0.40
C LYS A 105 10.41 7.68 -1.01
N LYS A 106 10.95 7.02 -2.04
CA LYS A 106 10.49 7.16 -3.42
C LYS A 106 9.31 6.24 -3.74
N LEU A 107 9.02 5.26 -2.88
CA LEU A 107 7.89 4.37 -3.07
C LEU A 107 6.58 5.17 -3.02
N ALA A 108 5.73 4.97 -4.02
CA ALA A 108 4.42 5.57 -4.11
C ALA A 108 3.37 4.54 -3.72
N GLU A 109 2.50 4.89 -2.77
CA GLU A 109 1.41 4.02 -2.32
C GLU A 109 0.52 3.61 -3.50
N GLY A 110 0.20 2.32 -3.58
CA GLY A 110 -0.55 1.71 -4.67
C GLY A 110 0.23 1.47 -5.95
N ALA A 111 1.46 1.98 -6.09
CA ALA A 111 2.28 1.70 -7.28
C ALA A 111 2.84 0.28 -7.25
N ALA A 112 2.97 -0.32 -8.44
CA ALA A 112 3.51 -1.66 -8.62
C ALA A 112 5.04 -1.64 -8.73
N TYR A 113 5.67 -2.58 -8.06
CA TYR A 113 7.12 -2.74 -8.07
C TYR A 113 7.48 -4.20 -8.28
N GLU A 114 8.60 -4.42 -8.98
CA GLU A 114 9.37 -5.64 -8.84
C GLU A 114 10.38 -5.42 -7.71
N ILE A 115 10.31 -6.23 -6.67
CA ILE A 115 11.12 -6.13 -5.46
C ILE A 115 11.96 -7.39 -5.33
N ARG A 116 13.27 -7.23 -5.13
CA ARG A 116 14.17 -8.32 -4.79
C ARG A 116 14.60 -8.20 -3.34
N GLY A 117 14.65 -9.33 -2.66
CA GLY A 117 15.15 -9.40 -1.30
C GLY A 117 15.64 -10.78 -0.93
N LYS A 118 16.39 -10.82 0.17
CA LYS A 118 16.83 -12.08 0.79
C LYS A 118 15.81 -12.49 1.86
N TRP A 119 15.24 -13.68 1.73
CA TRP A 119 14.28 -14.19 2.71
C TRP A 119 14.95 -14.29 4.10
N GLU A 120 14.41 -13.55 5.09
CA GLU A 120 14.92 -13.52 6.46
C GLU A 120 14.09 -14.40 7.41
N GLY A 121 12.81 -14.62 7.11
CA GLY A 121 11.90 -15.36 7.99
C GLY A 121 10.43 -15.07 7.73
N ILE A 122 9.60 -15.28 8.75
CA ILE A 122 8.16 -15.03 8.71
C ILE A 122 7.66 -14.38 10.00
N PHE A 123 6.60 -13.58 9.90
CA PHE A 123 5.74 -13.27 11.04
C PHE A 123 4.59 -14.27 11.09
N LEU A 124 4.31 -14.80 12.28
CA LEU A 124 3.15 -15.65 12.56
C LEU A 124 2.22 -14.93 13.52
N PHE A 125 0.97 -14.72 13.08
CA PHE A 125 -0.11 -14.17 13.90
C PHE A 125 -1.02 -15.29 14.39
N SER A 126 -0.73 -15.81 15.59
CA SER A 126 -1.47 -16.92 16.20
C SER A 126 -2.49 -16.41 17.22
N ASN A 127 -3.65 -15.88 16.79
CA ASN A 127 -4.74 -15.35 17.63
C ASN A 127 -4.38 -14.27 18.68
N SER A 128 -3.10 -13.99 18.88
CA SER A 128 -2.54 -12.98 19.76
C SER A 128 -2.30 -11.69 18.98
N VAL A 129 -2.47 -10.56 19.68
CA VAL A 129 -2.25 -9.21 19.13
C VAL A 129 -0.80 -8.98 18.71
N VAL A 130 0.14 -9.72 19.30
CA VAL A 130 1.58 -9.60 19.03
C VAL A 130 2.02 -10.70 18.06
N PRO A 131 2.59 -10.34 16.88
CA PRO A 131 3.18 -11.31 15.98
C PRO A 131 4.43 -11.93 16.58
N SER A 132 4.60 -13.23 16.39
CA SER A 132 5.86 -13.92 16.64
C SER A 132 6.71 -13.90 15.37
N TYR A 133 7.98 -13.55 15.49
CA TYR A 133 8.93 -13.61 14.38
C TYR A 133 9.71 -14.92 14.45
N LYS A 134 9.71 -15.69 13.36
CA LYS A 134 10.57 -16.87 13.20
C LYS A 134 11.59 -16.59 12.10
N LYS A 135 12.86 -16.87 12.39
CA LYS A 135 13.94 -16.75 11.40
C LYS A 135 13.83 -17.85 10.34
N ALA A 136 14.39 -17.61 9.16
CA ALA A 136 14.43 -18.58 8.06
C ALA A 136 14.96 -19.96 8.50
N SER A 137 16.04 -19.98 9.30
CA SER A 137 16.65 -21.22 9.82
C SER A 137 15.77 -22.01 10.79
N GLU A 138 14.78 -21.37 11.39
CA GLU A 138 13.88 -21.94 12.41
C GLU A 138 12.47 -22.19 11.84
N THR A 139 12.24 -21.85 10.57
CA THR A 139 10.92 -21.89 9.95
C THR A 139 10.70 -23.24 9.25
N SER A 140 9.67 -23.97 9.66
CA SER A 140 9.26 -25.22 9.00
C SER A 140 8.41 -24.96 7.75
N LEU A 141 8.32 -25.94 6.84
CA LEU A 141 7.42 -25.85 5.67
C LEU A 141 5.97 -25.59 6.10
N LYS A 142 5.52 -26.25 7.18
CA LYS A 142 4.19 -26.04 7.76
C LYS A 142 3.98 -24.57 8.12
N ASP A 143 4.95 -23.96 8.82
CA ASP A 143 4.87 -22.56 9.21
C ASP A 143 4.77 -21.61 8.01
N LYS A 144 5.50 -21.89 6.92
CA LYS A 144 5.44 -21.09 5.68
C LYS A 144 4.06 -21.17 5.02
N ARG A 145 3.38 -22.31 5.13
CA ARG A 145 2.05 -22.56 4.55
C ARG A 145 0.89 -22.07 5.41
N GLU A 146 1.13 -21.66 6.66
CA GLU A 146 0.08 -21.13 7.53
C GLU A 146 -0.56 -19.88 6.91
N LYS A 147 -1.90 -19.79 6.94
CA LYS A 147 -2.66 -18.69 6.33
C LYS A 147 -2.22 -17.32 6.87
N ASN A 148 -1.98 -17.25 8.17
CA ASN A 148 -1.59 -16.02 8.87
C ASN A 148 -0.07 -15.81 8.92
N SER A 149 0.70 -16.56 8.12
CA SER A 149 2.12 -16.32 7.95
C SER A 149 2.35 -15.18 6.95
N ILE A 150 3.26 -14.28 7.30
CA ILE A 150 3.65 -13.15 6.47
C ILE A 150 5.15 -13.29 6.17
N PRO A 151 5.55 -13.47 4.90
CA PRO A 151 6.96 -13.51 4.52
C PRO A 151 7.70 -12.22 4.84
N VAL A 152 8.94 -12.34 5.33
CA VAL A 152 9.82 -11.22 5.67
C VAL A 152 11.14 -11.37 4.93
N TYR A 153 11.59 -10.27 4.32
CA TYR A 153 12.82 -10.18 3.54
C TYR A 153 13.69 -9.03 4.03
N GLU A 154 15.00 -9.17 3.87
CA GLU A 154 15.92 -8.04 3.79
C GLU A 154 15.81 -7.43 2.39
N LEU A 155 15.48 -6.14 2.32
CA LEU A 155 15.35 -5.43 1.06
C LEU A 155 16.70 -5.35 0.37
N GLU A 156 16.79 -5.77 -0.90
CA GLU A 156 17.98 -5.58 -1.72
C GLU A 156 17.78 -4.44 -2.71
N GLU A 157 16.74 -4.55 -3.55
CA GLU A 157 16.42 -3.57 -4.58
C GLU A 157 14.93 -3.58 -4.91
N PHE A 158 14.48 -2.51 -5.56
CA PHE A 158 13.16 -2.47 -6.16
C PHE A 158 13.18 -1.59 -7.41
N LYS A 159 12.32 -1.94 -8.36
CA LYS A 159 12.10 -1.21 -9.61
C LYS A 159 10.61 -0.99 -9.80
N GLU A 160 10.21 0.25 -10.08
CA GLU A 160 8.83 0.56 -10.42
C GLU A 160 8.46 -0.09 -11.75
N LEU A 161 7.33 -0.77 -11.78
CA LEU A 161 6.76 -1.34 -12.99
C LEU A 161 5.96 -0.23 -13.67
N ALA A 162 6.63 0.56 -14.51
CA ALA A 162 5.96 1.52 -15.37
C ALA A 162 5.25 0.80 -16.53
N LEU A 163 4.15 1.40 -17.00
CA LEU A 163 3.26 0.91 -18.06
C LEU A 163 3.93 1.04 -19.45
N ASP A 164 5.05 0.35 -19.70
CA ASP A 164 5.72 0.31 -21.00
C ASP A 164 5.24 -0.86 -21.90
N GLU A 165 4.21 -1.61 -21.51
CA GLU A 165 3.71 -2.79 -22.23
C GLU A 165 2.25 -2.68 -22.70
N ILE A 166 1.83 -1.55 -23.27
CA ILE A 166 0.64 -1.49 -24.15
C ILE A 166 1.02 -0.83 -25.48
N LEU A 167 1.85 -1.52 -26.26
CA LEU A 167 1.99 -1.32 -27.70
C LEU A 167 2.00 -2.69 -28.38
N TYR A 168 0.87 -3.40 -28.34
CA TYR A 168 0.56 -4.48 -29.27
C TYR A 168 -0.95 -4.52 -29.54
#